data_AF-A0A2Z6QFT6-F1
#
_entry.id   AF-A0A2Z6QFT6-F1
#
_cell.length_a   1.000
_cell.length_b   1.000
_cell.length_c   1.000
_cell.angle_alpha   90.00
_cell.angle_beta   90.00
_cell.angle_gamma   90.00
#
_symmetry.space_group_name_H-M   'P 1'
#
loop_
_entity.id
_entity.type
_entity.pdbx_description
1 polymer ?
#
loop_
_entity_poly.entity_id
_entity_poly.type
_entity_poly.pdbx_seq_one_letter_code
_entity_poly.pdbx_strand_id
1 'polypeptide(L)'
;MINTVTERLNRIEEACHNDFGNISSEFTSIKASIEILQNDLAQRYAVVRRADFDQQSVSNEPETNGSGLGSSLDSASASTSSSSSSGSSNLSGIFDITGDIKIRFKEHFDRLMKARNYTFDEMCFSVAMDIRSLGGNIKISTVKTFYSGVGRSTVSTVNQINAWVNSFNNNNAE
;
A
#
# COMPACT_ATOMS: atom_id res chain seq x y z
N MET A 1 -17.76 31.44 -57.36
CA MET A 1 -18.18 31.27 -55.95
C MET A 1 -17.81 29.88 -55.41
N ILE A 2 -18.06 28.80 -56.17
CA ILE A 2 -17.72 27.41 -55.78
C ILE A 2 -16.21 27.23 -55.48
N ASN A 3 -15.32 27.71 -56.36
CA ASN A 3 -13.86 27.58 -56.16
C ASN A 3 -13.38 28.20 -54.83
N THR A 4 -13.94 29.35 -54.44
CA THR A 4 -13.59 30.04 -53.19
C THR A 4 -14.05 29.27 -51.95
N VAL A 5 -15.20 28.59 -52.02
CA VAL A 5 -15.69 27.74 -50.92
C VAL A 5 -14.83 26.49 -50.79
N THR A 6 -14.46 25.86 -51.91
CA THR A 6 -13.56 24.71 -51.93
C THR A 6 -12.18 25.04 -51.35
N GLU A 7 -11.58 26.17 -51.73
CA GLU A 7 -10.30 26.61 -51.17
C GLU A 7 -10.36 26.84 -49.65
N ARG A 8 -11.46 27.40 -49.14
CA ARG A 8 -11.66 27.60 -47.70
C ARG A 8 -11.82 26.28 -46.97
N LEU A 9 -12.53 25.31 -47.55
CA LEU A 9 -12.71 23.99 -46.96
C LEU A 9 -11.36 23.25 -46.86
N ASN A 10 -10.57 23.26 -47.93
CA ASN A 10 -9.25 22.62 -47.95
C ASN A 10 -8.30 23.22 -46.88
N ARG A 11 -8.30 24.55 -46.71
CA ARG A 11 -7.48 25.20 -45.66
C ARG A 11 -7.91 24.80 -44.25
N ILE A 12 -9.21 24.65 -44.01
CA ILE A 12 -9.72 24.21 -42.70
C ILE A 12 -9.33 22.76 -42.45
N GLU A 13 -9.50 21.90 -43.45
CA GLU A 13 -9.13 20.48 -43.36
C GLU A 13 -7.63 20.32 -43.07
N GLU A 14 -6.78 21.04 -43.78
CA GLU A 14 -5.33 21.04 -43.58
C GLU A 14 -4.94 21.54 -42.19
N ALA A 15 -5.53 22.66 -41.75
CA ALA A 15 -5.29 23.19 -40.40
C ALA A 15 -5.70 22.18 -39.31
N CYS A 16 -6.88 21.57 -39.43
CA CYS A 16 -7.33 20.54 -38.50
C CYS A 16 -6.39 19.32 -38.51
N HIS A 17 -5.97 18.85 -39.68
CA HIS A 17 -5.06 17.72 -39.79
C HIS A 17 -3.71 18.00 -39.10
N ASN A 18 -3.17 19.19 -39.29
CA ASN A 18 -1.94 19.63 -38.64
C ASN A 18 -2.10 19.74 -37.11
N ASP A 19 -3.20 20.30 -36.63
CA ASP A 19 -3.49 20.41 -35.20
C ASP A 19 -3.59 19.01 -34.54
N PHE A 20 -4.32 18.09 -35.18
CA PHE A 20 -4.41 16.70 -34.71
C PHE A 20 -3.06 15.99 -34.73
N GLY A 21 -2.26 16.19 -35.77
CA GLY A 21 -0.90 15.66 -35.87
C GLY A 21 -0.01 16.18 -34.73
N ASN A 22 -0.08 17.48 -34.44
CA ASN A 22 0.68 18.09 -33.35
C ASN A 22 0.27 17.52 -31.99
N ILE A 23 -1.04 17.46 -31.71
CA ILE A 23 -1.57 16.86 -30.47
C ILE A 23 -1.09 15.41 -30.33
N SER A 24 -1.16 14.62 -31.40
CA SER A 24 -0.69 13.23 -31.38
C SER A 24 0.81 13.12 -31.06
N SER A 25 1.61 14.06 -31.58
CA SER A 25 3.04 14.12 -31.30
C SER A 25 3.33 14.47 -29.84
N GLU A 26 2.56 15.39 -29.24
CA GLU A 26 2.68 15.74 -27.82
C GLU A 26 2.33 14.55 -26.92
N PHE A 27 1.24 13.82 -27.22
CA PHE A 27 0.91 12.59 -26.48
C PHE A 27 2.02 11.55 -26.56
N THR A 28 2.67 11.42 -27.71
CA THR A 28 3.82 10.51 -27.88
C THR A 28 5.01 10.96 -27.02
N SER A 29 5.29 12.26 -26.99
CA SER A 29 6.35 12.85 -26.17
C SER A 29 6.09 12.70 -24.66
N ILE A 30 4.85 12.94 -24.22
CA ILE A 30 4.42 12.75 -22.83
C ILE A 30 4.59 11.29 -22.42
N LYS A 31 4.14 10.35 -23.26
CA LYS A 31 4.29 8.91 -23.01
C LYS A 31 5.76 8.53 -22.81
N ALA A 32 6.65 8.95 -23.71
CA ALA A 32 8.07 8.68 -23.60
C ALA A 32 8.68 9.27 -22.31
N SER A 33 8.25 10.48 -21.93
CA SER A 33 8.70 11.13 -20.70
C SER A 33 8.27 10.37 -19.44
N ILE A 34 7.04 9.83 -19.42
CA ILE A 34 6.54 9.00 -18.31
C ILE A 34 7.36 7.71 -18.21
N GLU A 35 7.65 7.05 -19.33
CA GLU A 35 8.47 5.83 -19.35
C GLU A 35 9.88 6.09 -18.80
N ILE A 36 10.51 7.22 -19.15
CA ILE A 36 11.81 7.63 -18.61
C ILE A 36 11.73 7.83 -17.09
N LEU A 37 10.72 8.55 -16.60
CA LEU A 37 10.54 8.80 -15.17
C LEU A 37 10.30 7.50 -14.38
N GLN A 38 9.51 6.58 -14.93
CA GLN A 38 9.29 5.26 -14.32
C GLN A 38 10.60 4.47 -14.23
N ASN A 39 11.42 4.51 -15.27
CA ASN A 39 12.72 3.83 -15.26
C ASN A 39 13.71 4.48 -14.27
N ASP A 40 13.80 5.81 -14.21
CA ASP A 40 14.63 6.52 -13.22
C ASP A 40 14.21 6.16 -11.80
N LEU A 41 12.90 6.15 -11.53
CA LEU A 41 12.36 5.77 -10.22
C LEU A 41 12.75 4.33 -9.86
N ALA A 42 12.54 3.38 -10.78
CA ALA A 42 12.90 1.98 -10.57
C ALA A 42 14.40 1.78 -10.31
N GLN A 43 15.26 2.50 -11.03
CA GLN A 43 16.71 2.47 -10.82
C GLN A 43 17.09 3.00 -9.43
N ARG A 44 16.54 4.14 -9.01
CA ARG A 44 16.83 4.71 -7.68
C ARG A 44 16.44 3.75 -6.55
N TYR A 45 15.27 3.11 -6.63
CA TYR A 45 14.87 2.11 -5.64
C TYR A 45 15.71 0.83 -5.68
N ALA A 46 16.32 0.48 -6.81
CA ALA A 46 17.25 -0.65 -6.90
C ALA A 46 18.62 -0.32 -6.32
N VAL A 47 19.11 0.90 -6.51
CA VAL A 47 20.40 1.37 -5.95
C VAL A 47 20.33 1.51 -4.44
N VAL A 48 19.26 2.13 -3.91
CA VAL A 48 19.05 2.24 -2.46
C VAL A 48 19.06 0.84 -1.83
N ARG A 49 18.26 -0.10 -2.36
CA ARG A 49 18.24 -1.49 -1.87
C ARG A 49 19.58 -2.24 -1.94
N ARG A 50 20.50 -1.87 -2.85
CA ARG A 50 21.83 -2.49 -2.92
C ARG A 50 22.78 -1.90 -1.88
N ALA A 51 22.75 -0.58 -1.68
CA ALA A 51 23.58 0.10 -0.70
C ALA A 51 23.29 -0.37 0.74
N ASP A 52 22.04 -0.69 1.05
CA ASP A 52 21.62 -1.22 2.35
C ASP A 52 22.13 -2.65 2.57
N PHE A 53 22.21 -3.47 1.51
CA PHE A 53 22.69 -4.86 1.56
C PHE A 53 24.21 -4.97 1.77
N ASP A 54 25.00 -4.09 1.13
CA ASP A 54 26.46 -4.14 1.22
C ASP A 54 26.97 -3.66 2.59
N GLN A 55 26.24 -2.78 3.28
CA GLN A 55 26.62 -2.29 4.63
C GLN A 55 26.33 -3.31 5.75
N GLN A 56 25.30 -4.16 5.59
CA GLN A 56 24.99 -5.20 6.59
C GLN A 56 25.90 -6.44 6.50
N SER A 57 26.67 -6.60 5.42
CA SER A 57 27.48 -7.80 5.16
C SER A 57 28.84 -7.86 5.87
N VAL A 58 29.26 -6.81 6.61
CA VAL A 58 30.62 -6.69 7.17
C VAL A 58 30.72 -7.00 8.67
N SER A 59 29.62 -7.31 9.35
CA SER A 59 29.67 -7.60 10.79
C SER A 59 29.08 -8.97 11.06
N ASN A 60 29.93 -9.99 11.28
CA ASN A 60 29.71 -11.12 12.19
C ASN A 60 30.94 -12.07 12.12
N GLU A 61 31.97 -11.81 12.92
CA GLU A 61 32.88 -12.87 13.38
C GLU A 61 32.21 -13.65 14.53
N PRO A 62 32.35 -14.99 14.61
CA PRO A 62 31.91 -15.76 15.76
C PRO A 62 33.10 -16.14 16.65
N GLU A 63 33.13 -15.60 17.86
CA GLU A 63 33.92 -16.14 18.99
C GLU A 63 33.03 -16.12 20.24
N THR A 64 33.09 -16.98 21.27
CA THR A 64 33.62 -18.32 21.53
C THR A 64 33.07 -18.66 22.94
N ASN A 65 32.51 -19.86 23.14
CA ASN A 65 32.38 -20.69 24.35
C ASN A 65 31.99 -20.12 25.74
N GLY A 66 31.03 -20.81 26.39
CA GLY A 66 30.85 -20.81 27.85
C GLY A 66 29.83 -21.87 28.32
N SER A 67 30.31 -23.08 28.61
CA SER A 67 29.55 -24.23 29.13
C SER A 67 29.22 -24.11 30.63
N GLY A 68 28.13 -24.72 31.12
CA GLY A 68 27.95 -24.97 32.55
C GLY A 68 26.54 -25.44 32.96
N LEU A 69 26.46 -26.67 33.51
CA LEU A 69 25.27 -27.42 33.92
C LEU A 69 24.90 -27.20 35.41
N GLY A 70 23.62 -27.44 35.74
CA GLY A 70 23.11 -27.93 37.04
C GLY A 70 22.50 -26.86 37.96
N SER A 71 21.50 -27.10 38.82
CA SER A 71 20.51 -28.16 39.08
C SER A 71 19.72 -27.73 40.36
N SER A 72 18.53 -28.33 40.58
CA SER A 72 17.75 -28.40 41.86
C SER A 72 16.60 -27.37 42.01
N LEU A 73 15.30 -27.72 41.91
CA LEU A 73 14.41 -28.54 42.80
C LEU A 73 14.34 -27.95 44.23
N ASP A 74 13.24 -27.64 44.92
CA ASP A 74 11.77 -27.84 44.86
C ASP A 74 11.09 -26.69 45.68
N SER A 75 9.79 -26.37 45.76
CA SER A 75 8.63 -27.17 46.20
C SER A 75 7.32 -26.33 46.29
N ALA A 76 6.19 -27.01 46.06
CA ALA A 76 4.84 -26.88 46.69
C ALA A 76 4.00 -25.60 46.44
N SER A 77 2.92 -25.58 45.62
CA SER A 77 1.62 -26.30 45.59
C SER A 77 0.49 -25.64 46.42
N ALA A 78 -0.59 -25.18 45.76
CA ALA A 78 -1.98 -25.48 46.09
C ALA A 78 -2.96 -24.86 45.08
N SER A 79 -3.85 -25.71 44.56
CA SER A 79 -4.89 -25.47 43.57
C SER A 79 -6.17 -24.86 44.15
N THR A 80 -6.99 -24.26 43.29
CA THR A 80 -8.48 -24.13 43.23
C THR A 80 -8.80 -22.76 42.63
N SER A 81 -9.70 -22.56 41.68
CA SER A 81 -10.78 -23.36 41.12
C SER A 81 -11.07 -22.88 39.69
N SER A 82 -11.36 -23.85 38.84
CA SER A 82 -11.90 -23.68 37.50
C SER A 82 -13.31 -23.09 37.54
N SER A 83 -13.51 -21.94 36.88
CA SER A 83 -14.81 -21.54 36.35
C SER A 83 -14.74 -21.54 34.82
N SER A 84 -15.21 -22.65 34.27
CA SER A 84 -15.46 -22.86 32.86
C SER A 84 -16.48 -21.84 32.33
N SER A 85 -16.02 -20.82 31.60
CA SER A 85 -16.88 -20.07 30.68
C SER A 85 -16.91 -20.78 29.33
N SER A 86 -17.72 -21.83 29.25
CA SER A 86 -18.07 -22.48 28.00
C SER A 86 -19.08 -21.59 27.26
N GLY A 87 -18.61 -20.80 26.29
CA GLY A 87 -19.51 -20.07 25.39
C GLY A 87 -18.85 -19.01 24.51
N SER A 88 -18.59 -19.38 23.25
CA SER A 88 -18.30 -18.50 22.08
C SER A 88 -16.84 -18.24 21.65
N SER A 89 -15.99 -19.25 21.69
CA SER A 89 -14.54 -19.10 21.45
C SER A 89 -14.05 -18.86 20.00
N ASN A 90 -14.90 -18.52 19.02
CA ASN A 90 -14.44 -18.30 17.63
C ASN A 90 -14.81 -16.93 17.03
N LEU A 91 -15.66 -16.13 17.68
CA LEU A 91 -16.05 -14.81 17.18
C LEU A 91 -15.30 -13.67 17.87
N SER A 92 -14.96 -13.82 19.16
CA SER A 92 -14.25 -12.77 19.91
C SER A 92 -12.89 -12.44 19.32
N GLY A 93 -12.11 -13.45 18.91
CA GLY A 93 -10.77 -13.24 18.33
C GLY A 93 -10.79 -12.59 16.93
N ILE A 94 -11.79 -12.90 16.09
CA ILE A 94 -11.91 -12.29 14.75
C ILE A 94 -12.34 -10.82 14.84
N PHE A 95 -13.22 -10.48 15.79
CA PHE A 95 -13.62 -9.09 16.02
C PHE A 95 -12.48 -8.26 16.62
N ASP A 96 -11.65 -8.84 17.50
CA ASP A 96 -10.42 -8.20 17.98
C ASP A 96 -9.42 -7.95 16.85
N ILE A 97 -9.10 -8.97 16.05
CA ILE A 97 -8.15 -8.84 14.93
C ILE A 97 -8.64 -7.80 13.91
N THR A 98 -9.94 -7.82 13.58
CA THR A 98 -10.53 -6.83 12.66
C THR A 98 -10.53 -5.42 13.27
N GLY A 99 -10.73 -5.31 14.58
CA GLY A 99 -10.62 -4.07 15.34
C GLY A 99 -9.22 -3.49 15.29
N ASP A 100 -8.20 -4.30 15.58
CA ASP A 100 -6.79 -3.90 15.56
C ASP A 100 -6.34 -3.45 14.16
N ILE A 101 -6.76 -4.17 13.12
CA ILE A 101 -6.47 -3.79 11.73
C ILE A 101 -7.11 -2.43 11.42
N LYS A 102 -8.34 -2.19 11.88
CA LYS A 102 -9.05 -0.94 11.63
C LYS A 102 -8.42 0.25 12.35
N ILE A 103 -7.94 0.05 13.58
CA ILE A 103 -7.21 1.07 14.34
C ILE A 103 -5.93 1.45 13.58
N ARG A 104 -5.07 0.46 13.26
CA ARG A 104 -3.82 0.71 12.53
C ARG A 104 -4.04 1.31 11.15
N PHE A 105 -5.09 0.85 10.44
CA PHE A 105 -5.50 1.45 9.18
C PHE A 105 -5.78 2.94 9.34
N LYS A 106 -6.60 3.31 10.34
CA LYS A 106 -6.98 4.70 10.56
C LYS A 106 -5.77 5.57 10.94
N GLU A 107 -4.89 5.06 11.79
CA GLU A 107 -3.66 5.75 12.17
C GLU A 107 -2.76 6.05 10.96
N HIS A 108 -2.50 5.04 10.11
CA HIS A 108 -1.73 5.24 8.89
C HIS A 108 -2.44 6.16 7.89
N PHE A 109 -3.74 5.98 7.73
CA PHE A 109 -4.58 6.80 6.86
C PHE A 109 -4.47 8.29 7.24
N ASP A 110 -4.73 8.61 8.51
CA ASP A 110 -4.74 9.98 9.02
C ASP A 110 -3.33 10.61 8.96
N ARG A 111 -2.30 9.83 9.30
CA ARG A 111 -0.90 10.27 9.21
C ARG A 111 -0.52 10.65 7.78
N LEU A 112 -0.84 9.80 6.80
CA LEU A 112 -0.53 10.04 5.39
C LEU A 112 -1.36 11.18 4.81
N MET A 113 -2.66 11.24 5.14
CA MET A 113 -3.54 12.31 4.71
C MET A 113 -3.00 13.68 5.16
N LYS A 114 -2.59 13.78 6.43
CA LYS A 114 -1.99 14.99 6.98
C LYS A 114 -0.62 15.30 6.36
N ALA A 115 0.25 14.30 6.21
CA ALA A 115 1.60 14.49 5.68
C ALA A 115 1.61 14.95 4.22
N ARG A 116 0.64 14.50 3.41
CA ARG A 116 0.53 14.83 1.98
C ARG A 116 -0.47 15.95 1.69
N ASN A 117 -1.12 16.49 2.72
CA ASN A 117 -2.19 17.49 2.61
C ASN A 117 -3.31 17.06 1.64
N TYR A 118 -3.70 15.78 1.71
CA TYR A 118 -4.78 15.24 0.89
C TYR A 118 -6.13 15.51 1.51
N THR A 119 -7.13 15.74 0.65
CA THR A 119 -8.53 15.61 1.05
C THR A 119 -8.86 14.15 1.34
N PHE A 120 -9.97 13.91 2.06
CA PHE A 120 -10.43 12.56 2.37
C PHE A 120 -10.64 11.70 1.11
N ASP A 121 -11.16 12.30 0.04
CA ASP A 121 -11.42 11.62 -1.24
C ASP A 121 -10.14 11.24 -1.97
N GLU A 122 -9.16 12.14 -2.03
CA GLU A 122 -7.84 11.89 -2.61
C GLU A 122 -7.10 10.80 -1.84
N MET A 123 -7.17 10.82 -0.50
CA MET A 123 -6.57 9.77 0.32
C MET A 123 -7.25 8.41 0.09
N CYS A 124 -8.58 8.37 0.03
CA CYS A 124 -9.30 7.14 -0.30
C CYS A 124 -8.94 6.60 -1.69
N PHE A 125 -8.74 7.50 -2.67
CA PHE A 125 -8.27 7.13 -4.00
C PHE A 125 -6.86 6.53 -3.93
N SER A 126 -5.92 7.19 -3.23
CA SER A 126 -4.54 6.71 -3.06
C SER A 126 -4.49 5.31 -2.45
N VAL A 127 -5.20 5.08 -1.34
CA VAL A 127 -5.26 3.77 -0.68
C VAL A 127 -5.81 2.69 -1.62
N ALA A 128 -6.86 3.02 -2.38
CA ALA A 128 -7.42 2.07 -3.34
C ALA A 128 -6.43 1.73 -4.45
N MET A 129 -5.58 2.67 -4.89
CA MET A 129 -4.53 2.40 -5.87
C MET A 129 -3.40 1.55 -5.27
N ASP A 130 -2.97 1.85 -4.06
CA ASP A 130 -1.92 1.08 -3.37
C ASP A 130 -2.37 -0.37 -3.13
N ILE A 131 -3.63 -0.59 -2.71
CA ILE A 131 -4.16 -1.95 -2.56
C ILE A 131 -4.18 -2.69 -3.91
N ARG A 132 -4.47 -1.99 -5.02
CA ARG A 132 -4.44 -2.60 -6.36
C ARG A 132 -3.03 -2.93 -6.83
N SER A 133 -2.04 -2.10 -6.51
CA SER A 133 -0.64 -2.40 -6.83
C SER A 133 -0.11 -3.60 -6.03
N LEU A 134 -0.65 -3.85 -4.83
CA LEU A 134 -0.42 -5.07 -4.04
C LEU A 134 -1.19 -6.31 -4.55
N GLY A 135 -1.88 -6.21 -5.71
CA GLY A 135 -2.66 -7.31 -6.29
C GLY A 135 -4.08 -7.45 -5.74
N GLY A 136 -4.53 -6.51 -4.90
CA GLY A 136 -5.90 -6.44 -4.42
C GLY A 136 -6.87 -5.86 -5.46
N ASN A 137 -8.17 -5.97 -5.19
CA ASN A 137 -9.20 -5.35 -6.02
C ASN A 137 -10.27 -4.73 -5.12
N ILE A 138 -10.02 -3.49 -4.73
CA ILE A 138 -10.91 -2.72 -3.85
C ILE A 138 -11.49 -1.50 -4.56
N LYS A 139 -12.73 -1.16 -4.20
CA LYS A 139 -13.40 0.07 -4.65
C LYS A 139 -13.10 1.19 -3.65
N ILE A 140 -13.03 2.43 -4.15
CA ILE A 140 -12.83 3.63 -3.32
C ILE A 140 -13.97 3.76 -2.29
N SER A 141 -15.22 3.47 -2.69
CA SER A 141 -16.35 3.47 -1.77
C SER A 141 -16.18 2.48 -0.62
N THR A 142 -15.58 1.32 -0.87
CA THR A 142 -15.27 0.32 0.17
C THR A 142 -14.25 0.86 1.17
N VAL A 143 -13.21 1.58 0.71
CA VAL A 143 -12.24 2.24 1.60
C VAL A 143 -12.93 3.27 2.49
N LYS A 144 -13.80 4.11 1.91
CA LYS A 144 -14.59 5.10 2.67
C LYS A 144 -15.45 4.46 3.76
N THR A 145 -16.16 3.40 3.41
CA THR A 145 -17.00 2.65 4.34
C THR A 145 -16.18 1.99 5.46
N PHE A 146 -15.00 1.46 5.12
CA PHE A 146 -14.09 0.87 6.10
C PHE A 146 -13.58 1.92 7.10
N TYR A 147 -13.15 3.09 6.59
CA TYR A 147 -12.68 4.21 7.41
C TYR A 147 -13.76 4.75 8.35
N SER A 148 -14.96 5.01 7.82
CA SER A 148 -16.09 5.51 8.63
C SER A 148 -16.56 4.48 9.65
N GLY A 149 -16.24 3.21 9.43
CA GLY A 149 -16.61 2.11 10.32
C GLY A 149 -18.07 1.73 10.25
N VAL A 150 -18.77 2.20 9.21
CA VAL A 150 -20.19 1.94 9.02
C VAL A 150 -20.35 0.62 8.30
N GLY A 151 -21.05 -0.33 8.93
CA GLY A 151 -21.35 -1.63 8.34
C GLY A 151 -20.26 -2.70 8.54
N ARG A 152 -20.59 -3.93 8.14
CA ARG A 152 -19.67 -5.07 8.22
C ARG A 152 -18.77 -5.12 7.00
N SER A 153 -17.47 -5.27 7.25
CA SER A 153 -16.49 -5.52 6.21
C SER A 153 -16.36 -7.02 5.95
N THR A 154 -16.21 -7.40 4.70
CA THR A 154 -15.95 -8.81 4.36
C THR A 154 -14.53 -9.19 4.75
N VAL A 155 -14.29 -10.49 4.99
CA VAL A 155 -12.94 -11.01 5.29
C VAL A 155 -11.95 -10.64 4.17
N SER A 156 -12.38 -10.70 2.91
CA SER A 156 -11.54 -10.29 1.77
C SER A 156 -11.13 -8.81 1.85
N THR A 157 -12.08 -7.92 2.19
CA THR A 157 -11.81 -6.50 2.40
C THR A 157 -10.80 -6.28 3.53
N VAL A 158 -11.02 -6.95 4.67
CA VAL A 158 -10.13 -6.84 5.84
C VAL A 158 -8.72 -7.31 5.48
N ASN A 159 -8.57 -8.43 4.76
CA ASN A 159 -7.28 -8.96 4.35
C ASN A 159 -6.53 -8.03 3.39
N GLN A 160 -7.23 -7.45 2.39
CA GLN A 160 -6.62 -6.51 1.45
C GLN A 160 -6.15 -5.23 2.15
N ILE A 161 -6.93 -4.72 3.10
CA ILE A 161 -6.55 -3.55 3.90
C ILE A 161 -5.41 -3.89 4.86
N ASN A 162 -5.42 -5.07 5.48
CA ASN A 162 -4.33 -5.52 6.33
C ASN A 162 -3.02 -5.67 5.56
N ALA A 163 -3.06 -6.13 4.31
CA ALA A 163 -1.88 -6.18 3.45
C ALA A 163 -1.28 -4.78 3.21
N TRP A 164 -2.14 -3.79 2.95
CA TRP A 164 -1.70 -2.39 2.84
C TRP A 164 -1.15 -1.85 4.17
N VAL A 165 -1.81 -2.10 5.30
CA VAL A 165 -1.30 -1.72 6.63
C VAL A 165 0.07 -2.34 6.92
N ASN A 166 0.24 -3.63 6.63
CA ASN A 166 1.50 -4.33 6.86
C ASN A 166 2.61 -3.90 5.90
N SER A 167 2.27 -3.33 4.74
CA SER A 167 3.27 -2.77 3.82
C SER A 167 4.08 -1.65 4.47
N PHE A 168 3.56 -0.95 5.49
CA PHE A 168 4.31 0.05 6.24
C PHE A 168 5.27 -0.54 7.27
N ASN A 169 5.02 -1.76 7.76
CA ASN A 169 5.88 -2.42 8.75
C ASN A 169 7.09 -3.08 8.08
N ASN A 170 6.93 -3.58 6.87
CA ASN A 170 8.04 -4.11 6.07
C ASN A 170 8.99 -3.02 5.55
N ASN A 171 8.68 -1.75 5.80
CA ASN A 171 9.57 -0.60 5.55
C ASN A 171 10.25 -0.08 6.84
N ASN A 172 9.99 -0.70 8.00
CA ASN A 172 10.55 -0.32 9.31
C ASN A 172 11.38 -1.43 9.96
N ALA A 173 11.57 -2.57 9.28
CA ALA A 173 12.42 -3.68 9.72
C ALA A 173 13.76 -3.72 8.97
N GLU A 174 14.17 -2.57 8.44
CA GLU A 174 15.46 -2.35 7.75
C GLU A 174 16.18 -1.19 8.41
#